data_AF-A0A2K1ZLK0-F1
#
_entry.id   AF-A0A2K1ZLK0-F1
#
_cell.length_a   1.000
_cell.length_b   1.000
_cell.length_c   1.000
_cell.angle_alpha   90.00
_cell.angle_beta   90.00
_cell.angle_gamma   90.00
#
_symmetry.space_group_name_H-M   'P 1'
#
loop_
_entity.id
_entity.type
_entity.pdbx_description
1 polymer ?
#
loop_
_entity_poly.entity_id
_entity_poly.type
_entity_poly.pdbx_seq_one_letter_code
_entity_poly.pdbx_strand_id
1 'polypeptide(L)'
;EISTTSSCSDWCISRQRTWGVPIPVFYHLKTKEPLMNEETIDHIKCSSWAAVLGKRDDPRFPADLYLEGTDQHRGLFQSSLITSIAIKGKAPYFSVITHGFVLDEKGCKMSKSLGNVVDPHAITERLVMEAPGYGADVLRLWVSSVDYTGDVMIGPQVLWQMSDIYRKLRGTLRYLLGNLHDWEADNAISYNDLPMIDKHTLFQLENVVKTIRESYDYQFFKIFQVIQRFAFVDPSNFYFDVAKDRLYVGGNNSVIYIFMACFSY
;
A
#
# COMPACT_ATOMS: atom_id res chain seq x y z
N GLU A 1 2.65 23.70 3.17
CA GLU A 1 1.19 23.50 3.24
C GLU A 1 0.42 24.55 4.04
N ILE A 2 0.98 25.11 5.13
CA ILE A 2 0.37 26.20 5.95
C ILE A 2 -0.12 27.39 5.10
N SER A 3 0.54 27.66 3.96
CA SER A 3 0.16 28.73 3.03
C SER A 3 -1.26 28.61 2.49
N THR A 4 -1.76 27.40 2.26
CA THR A 4 -3.08 27.20 1.63
C THR A 4 -4.22 27.56 2.58
N THR A 5 -4.08 27.23 3.87
CA THR A 5 -5.06 27.58 4.90
C THR A 5 -4.94 29.03 5.32
N SER A 6 -3.72 29.60 5.40
CA SER A 6 -3.51 30.98 5.84
C SER A 6 -4.02 32.04 4.85
N SER A 7 -4.15 31.69 3.56
CA SER A 7 -4.66 32.58 2.51
C SER A 7 -6.04 32.14 1.98
N CYS A 8 -6.74 31.24 2.67
CA CYS A 8 -8.02 30.74 2.22
C CYS A 8 -9.11 31.81 2.38
N SER A 9 -9.80 32.13 1.30
CA SER A 9 -11.03 32.94 1.34
C SER A 9 -12.20 32.11 1.90
N ASP A 10 -13.31 32.78 2.21
CA ASP A 10 -14.54 32.12 2.64
C ASP A 10 -14.96 30.99 1.67
N TRP A 11 -15.34 29.85 2.23
CA TRP A 11 -15.75 28.68 1.46
C TRP A 11 -17.23 28.77 1.09
N CYS A 12 -17.51 28.97 -0.19
CA CYS A 12 -18.88 28.84 -0.70
C CYS A 12 -19.33 27.37 -0.66
N ILE A 13 -20.22 27.04 0.28
CA ILE A 13 -20.77 25.69 0.48
C ILE A 13 -22.05 25.41 -0.34
N SER A 14 -22.74 26.44 -0.83
CA SER A 14 -23.97 26.28 -1.62
C SER A 14 -23.68 25.97 -3.09
N ARG A 15 -24.49 25.10 -3.71
CA ARG A 15 -24.42 24.79 -5.15
C ARG A 15 -25.83 24.71 -5.75
N GLN A 16 -26.03 25.29 -6.93
CA GLN A 16 -27.27 25.18 -7.70
C GLN A 16 -27.24 23.88 -8.51
N ARG A 17 -27.42 22.74 -7.84
CA ARG A 17 -27.43 21.39 -8.42
C ARG A 17 -28.58 20.59 -7.82
N THR A 18 -29.13 19.65 -8.60
CA THR A 18 -30.19 18.74 -8.15
C THR A 18 -29.65 17.51 -7.43
N TRP A 19 -28.43 17.09 -7.72
CA TRP A 19 -27.76 15.95 -7.07
C TRP A 19 -26.82 16.42 -5.96
N GLY A 20 -27.14 16.06 -4.71
CA GLY A 20 -26.37 16.41 -3.51
C GLY A 20 -27.24 16.36 -2.25
N VAL A 21 -26.62 16.53 -1.08
CA VAL A 21 -27.38 16.69 0.17
C VAL A 21 -27.96 18.11 0.20
N PRO A 22 -29.28 18.28 0.34
CA PRO A 22 -29.88 19.60 0.48
C PRO A 22 -29.33 20.30 1.73
N ILE A 23 -29.04 21.59 1.63
CA ILE A 23 -28.68 22.40 2.79
C ILE A 23 -29.99 22.62 3.59
N PRO A 24 -30.14 22.05 4.80
CA PRO A 24 -31.40 22.10 5.54
C PRO A 24 -31.53 23.44 6.27
N VAL A 25 -31.74 24.50 5.50
CA VAL A 25 -32.04 25.83 6.04
C VAL A 25 -33.51 26.13 5.81
N PHE A 26 -34.22 26.38 6.89
CA PHE A 26 -35.60 26.83 6.86
C PHE A 26 -35.63 28.35 7.00
N TYR A 27 -36.58 29.00 6.32
CA TYR A 27 -36.75 30.44 6.41
C TYR A 27 -38.15 30.78 6.90
N HIS A 28 -38.24 31.77 7.79
CA HIS A 28 -39.54 32.29 8.19
C HIS A 28 -40.23 32.96 7.00
N LEU A 29 -41.49 32.58 6.70
CA LEU A 29 -42.18 32.98 5.46
C LEU A 29 -42.31 34.49 5.27
N LYS A 30 -42.58 35.22 6.36
CA LYS A 30 -42.81 36.67 6.35
C LYS A 30 -41.52 37.47 6.45
N THR A 31 -40.63 37.12 7.39
CA THR A 31 -39.40 37.90 7.68
C THR A 31 -38.21 37.48 6.83
N LYS A 32 -38.26 36.30 6.19
CA LYS A 32 -37.14 35.68 5.45
C LYS A 32 -35.89 35.41 6.29
N GLU A 33 -36.01 35.46 7.61
CA GLU A 33 -34.91 35.11 8.51
C GLU A 33 -34.68 33.59 8.52
N PRO A 34 -33.42 33.13 8.54
CA PRO A 34 -33.11 31.72 8.66
C PRO A 34 -33.43 31.20 10.06
N LEU A 35 -34.12 30.08 10.12
CA LEU A 35 -34.30 29.28 11.34
C LEU A 35 -33.10 28.35 11.46
N MET A 36 -32.10 28.78 12.24
CA MET A 36 -30.87 28.02 12.47
C MET A 36 -30.64 27.91 13.98
N ASN A 37 -30.64 26.67 14.49
CA ASN A 37 -30.36 26.35 15.89
C ASN A 37 -29.31 25.22 15.98
N GLU A 38 -28.76 25.00 17.17
CA GLU A 38 -27.68 24.03 17.38
C GLU A 38 -28.07 22.59 16.97
N GLU A 39 -29.32 22.17 17.23
CA GLU A 39 -29.83 20.86 16.80
C GLU A 39 -29.87 20.71 15.27
N THR A 40 -30.35 21.74 14.56
CA THR A 40 -30.39 21.74 13.10
C THR A 40 -29.00 21.74 12.50
N ILE A 41 -28.02 22.43 13.11
CA ILE A 41 -26.62 22.42 12.67
C ILE A 41 -25.99 21.03 12.88
N ASP A 42 -26.26 20.37 14.01
CA ASP A 42 -25.71 19.03 14.30
C ASP A 42 -26.22 17.95 13.32
N HIS A 43 -27.37 18.18 12.68
CA HIS A 43 -27.90 17.32 11.62
C HIS A 43 -27.22 17.52 10.25
N ILE A 44 -26.47 18.60 10.03
CA ILE A 44 -25.73 18.90 8.78
C ILE A 44 -24.34 18.24 8.82
N LYS A 45 -24.29 16.91 9.00
CA LYS A 45 -23.04 16.13 8.99
C LYS A 45 -22.88 15.44 7.64
N CYS A 46 -22.25 16.13 6.67
CA CYS A 46 -22.00 15.56 5.34
C CYS A 46 -20.53 15.25 5.05
N SER A 47 -19.61 15.55 5.97
CA SER A 47 -18.20 15.18 5.80
C SER A 47 -17.97 13.71 6.18
N SER A 48 -17.09 13.03 5.46
CA SER A 48 -16.80 11.61 5.69
C SER A 48 -16.36 11.33 7.13
N TRP A 49 -15.48 12.17 7.69
CA TRP A 49 -15.05 12.03 9.08
C TRP A 49 -16.24 12.13 10.04
N ALA A 50 -17.20 13.05 9.83
CA ALA A 50 -18.32 13.23 10.75
C ALA A 50 -19.35 12.10 10.64
N ALA A 51 -19.63 11.65 9.42
CA ALA A 51 -20.63 10.62 9.14
C ALA A 51 -20.14 9.20 9.49
N VAL A 52 -18.83 8.94 9.36
CA VAL A 52 -18.22 7.63 9.58
C VAL A 52 -17.55 7.53 10.94
N LEU A 53 -16.57 8.40 11.22
CA LEU A 53 -15.76 8.39 12.46
C LEU A 53 -16.34 9.27 13.57
N GLY A 54 -17.22 10.22 13.24
CA GLY A 54 -17.74 11.24 14.14
C GLY A 54 -19.01 10.83 14.86
N LYS A 55 -19.45 9.57 14.71
CA LYS A 55 -20.51 8.99 15.56
C LYS A 55 -20.04 9.01 17.02
N ARG A 56 -20.95 9.33 17.95
CA ARG A 56 -20.63 9.52 19.38
C ARG A 56 -19.81 8.33 19.89
N ASP A 57 -18.66 8.66 20.49
CA ASP A 57 -17.71 7.76 21.16
C ASP A 57 -17.01 6.72 20.28
N ASP A 58 -16.83 6.96 18.98
CA ASP A 58 -15.95 6.12 18.17
C ASP A 58 -14.48 6.29 18.64
N PRO A 59 -13.82 5.23 19.16
CA PRO A 59 -12.44 5.32 19.63
C PRO A 59 -11.44 5.57 18.49
N ARG A 60 -11.87 5.42 17.22
CA ARG A 60 -11.03 5.60 16.03
C ARG A 60 -10.95 7.05 15.55
N PHE A 61 -11.50 8.01 16.30
CA PHE A 61 -11.38 9.43 16.00
C PHE A 61 -10.44 10.14 17.00
N PRO A 62 -9.36 10.81 16.53
CA PRO A 62 -8.96 11.02 15.13
C PRO A 62 -8.44 9.75 14.44
N ALA A 63 -8.53 9.70 13.11
CA ALA A 63 -7.93 8.62 12.34
C ALA A 63 -6.39 8.67 12.44
N ASP A 64 -5.72 7.52 12.48
CA ASP A 64 -4.25 7.48 12.48
C ASP A 64 -3.65 8.07 11.20
N LEU A 65 -4.26 7.75 10.04
CA LEU A 65 -3.77 8.12 8.73
C LEU A 65 -4.91 8.47 7.76
N TYR A 66 -4.72 9.56 7.02
CA TYR A 66 -5.40 9.82 5.76
C TYR A 66 -4.40 9.61 4.60
N LEU A 67 -4.80 8.87 3.57
CA LEU A 67 -3.96 8.57 2.39
C LEU A 67 -4.76 8.82 1.13
N GLU A 68 -4.32 9.78 0.30
CA GLU A 68 -4.94 10.11 -0.99
C GLU A 68 -3.91 10.73 -1.95
N GLY A 69 -4.32 10.98 -3.19
CA GLY A 69 -3.52 11.70 -4.17
C GLY A 69 -3.24 13.16 -3.79
N THR A 70 -2.17 13.72 -4.34
CA THR A 70 -1.77 15.14 -4.13
C THR A 70 -2.86 16.16 -4.50
N ASP A 71 -3.83 15.83 -5.36
CA ASP A 71 -4.97 16.70 -5.67
C ASP A 71 -5.91 16.91 -4.48
N GLN A 72 -5.86 16.05 -3.46
CA GLN A 72 -6.74 16.11 -2.30
C GLN A 72 -6.31 17.11 -1.23
N HIS A 73 -5.15 17.77 -1.36
CA HIS A 73 -4.73 18.85 -0.45
C HIS A 73 -5.75 19.97 -0.36
N ARG A 74 -6.37 20.36 -1.49
CA ARG A 74 -7.45 21.37 -1.54
C ARG A 74 -8.85 20.75 -1.55
N GLY A 75 -8.93 19.43 -1.52
CA GLY A 75 -10.16 18.65 -1.54
C GLY A 75 -10.42 18.04 -0.17
N LEU A 76 -10.29 16.71 -0.10
CA LEU A 76 -10.64 15.93 1.09
C LEU A 76 -9.91 16.38 2.35
N PHE A 77 -8.60 16.65 2.29
CA PHE A 77 -7.81 17.00 3.48
C PHE A 77 -8.26 18.33 4.07
N GLN A 78 -8.31 19.38 3.26
CA GLN A 78 -8.71 20.72 3.71
C GLN A 78 -10.16 20.76 4.20
N SER A 79 -11.10 20.18 3.43
CA SER A 79 -12.51 20.18 3.83
C SER A 79 -12.75 19.39 5.12
N SER A 80 -12.08 18.25 5.29
CA SER A 80 -12.16 17.46 6.53
C SER A 80 -11.56 18.21 7.71
N LEU A 81 -10.37 18.82 7.53
CA LEU A 81 -9.68 19.56 8.57
C LEU A 81 -10.51 20.76 9.08
N ILE A 82 -11.00 21.60 8.17
CA ILE A 82 -11.78 22.80 8.53
C ILE A 82 -13.06 22.39 9.26
N THR A 83 -13.81 21.43 8.72
CA THR A 83 -15.08 21.01 9.33
C THR A 83 -14.87 20.32 10.68
N SER A 84 -13.80 19.53 10.84
CA SER A 84 -13.47 18.87 12.12
C SER A 84 -13.05 19.86 13.19
N ILE A 85 -12.21 20.84 12.85
CA ILE A 85 -11.83 21.90 13.80
C ILE A 85 -13.05 22.73 14.19
N ALA A 86 -13.90 23.10 13.22
CA ALA A 86 -15.10 23.88 13.48
C ALA A 86 -16.09 23.17 14.44
N ILE A 87 -16.22 21.85 14.34
CA ILE A 87 -17.21 21.07 15.10
C ILE A 87 -16.63 20.47 16.40
N LYS A 88 -15.39 19.99 16.37
CA LYS A 88 -14.76 19.22 17.46
C LYS A 88 -13.52 19.89 18.06
N GLY A 89 -13.03 20.99 17.48
CA GLY A 89 -11.81 21.67 17.93
C GLY A 89 -10.52 20.89 17.71
N LYS A 90 -10.55 19.79 16.95
CA LYS A 90 -9.37 18.94 16.64
C LYS A 90 -9.37 18.49 15.18
N ALA A 91 -8.18 18.21 14.66
CA ALA A 91 -8.01 17.62 13.33
C ALA A 91 -8.64 16.22 13.26
N PRO A 92 -9.14 15.78 12.09
CA PRO A 92 -9.79 14.48 11.95
C PRO A 92 -8.79 13.32 11.76
N TYR A 93 -7.50 13.62 11.63
CA TYR A 93 -6.42 12.67 11.43
C TYR A 93 -5.16 13.09 12.20
N PHE A 94 -4.31 12.11 12.55
CA PHE A 94 -2.99 12.34 13.13
C PHE A 94 -1.91 12.53 12.06
N SER A 95 -1.95 11.74 10.97
CA SER A 95 -1.00 11.80 9.87
C SER A 95 -1.68 11.85 8.51
N VAL A 96 -1.00 12.42 7.53
CA VAL A 96 -1.41 12.45 6.12
C VAL A 96 -0.27 11.93 5.27
N ILE A 97 -0.57 11.01 4.36
CA ILE A 97 0.33 10.57 3.30
C ILE A 97 -0.28 10.94 1.97
N THR A 98 0.56 11.50 1.09
CA THR A 98 0.17 11.79 -0.27
C THR A 98 0.98 11.01 -1.26
N HIS A 99 0.31 10.59 -2.33
CA HIS A 99 0.95 9.94 -3.46
C HIS A 99 0.75 10.76 -4.74
N GLY A 100 1.70 10.62 -5.67
CA GLY A 100 1.59 11.19 -7.00
C GLY A 100 0.52 10.51 -7.85
N PHE A 101 0.40 10.97 -9.09
CA PHE A 101 -0.49 10.39 -10.07
C PHE A 101 0.11 9.14 -10.72
N VAL A 102 -0.77 8.24 -11.14
CA VAL A 102 -0.40 7.18 -12.07
C VAL A 102 -0.49 7.73 -13.49
N LEU A 103 0.61 7.63 -14.22
CA LEU A 103 0.78 8.05 -15.60
C LEU A 103 0.95 6.82 -16.50
N ASP A 104 0.75 7.00 -17.81
CA ASP A 104 1.12 5.96 -18.78
C ASP A 104 2.65 5.81 -18.90
N GLU A 105 3.13 4.82 -19.67
CA GLU A 105 4.57 4.57 -19.86
C GLU A 105 5.33 5.73 -20.54
N LYS A 106 4.62 6.68 -21.14
CA LYS A 106 5.20 7.88 -21.76
C LYS A 106 5.19 9.08 -20.80
N GLY A 107 4.74 8.89 -19.55
CA GLY A 107 4.59 9.95 -18.56
C GLY A 107 3.43 10.90 -18.86
N CYS A 108 2.45 10.49 -19.68
CA CYS A 108 1.27 11.28 -19.95
C CYS A 108 0.13 10.93 -18.98
N LYS A 109 -0.63 11.94 -18.58
CA LYS A 109 -1.82 11.75 -17.75
C LYS A 109 -2.82 10.86 -18.49
N MET A 110 -3.31 9.83 -17.80
CA MET A 110 -4.29 8.91 -18.37
C MET A 110 -5.64 9.59 -18.58
N SER A 111 -6.25 9.38 -19.76
CA SER A 111 -7.61 9.82 -20.05
C SER A 111 -8.31 8.89 -21.03
N LYS A 112 -9.63 8.71 -20.85
CA LYS A 112 -10.44 7.86 -21.73
C LYS A 112 -10.37 8.31 -23.19
N SER A 113 -10.28 9.63 -23.45
CA SER A 113 -10.18 10.19 -24.79
C SER A 113 -8.86 9.89 -25.50
N LEU A 114 -7.76 9.77 -24.75
CA LEU A 114 -6.45 9.43 -25.30
C LEU A 114 -6.26 7.91 -25.46
N GLY A 115 -7.16 7.10 -24.90
CA GLY A 115 -7.08 5.63 -24.96
C GLY A 115 -5.89 5.03 -24.20
N ASN A 116 -5.19 5.82 -23.39
CA ASN A 116 -4.00 5.42 -22.62
C ASN A 116 -4.33 5.00 -21.18
N VAL A 117 -5.60 4.74 -20.87
CA VAL A 117 -6.03 4.30 -19.54
C VAL A 117 -5.68 2.83 -19.37
N VAL A 118 -4.97 2.53 -18.29
CA VAL A 118 -4.73 1.16 -17.85
C VAL A 118 -5.79 0.80 -16.79
N ASP A 119 -6.74 -0.06 -17.14
CA ASP A 119 -7.78 -0.53 -16.23
C ASP A 119 -7.21 -1.61 -15.28
N PRO A 120 -7.28 -1.43 -13.95
CA PRO A 120 -6.86 -2.44 -12.99
C PRO A 120 -7.49 -3.82 -13.23
N HIS A 121 -8.77 -3.89 -13.62
CA HIS A 121 -9.45 -5.18 -13.87
C HIS A 121 -8.87 -5.87 -15.11
N ALA A 122 -8.51 -5.10 -16.13
CA ALA A 122 -7.88 -5.63 -17.34
C ALA A 122 -6.45 -6.13 -17.11
N ILE A 123 -5.77 -5.66 -16.06
CA ILE A 123 -4.47 -6.20 -15.63
C ILE A 123 -4.66 -7.51 -14.87
N THR A 124 -5.62 -7.55 -13.95
CA THR A 124 -5.82 -8.71 -13.07
C THR A 124 -6.41 -9.90 -13.80
N GLU A 125 -7.39 -9.65 -14.66
CA GLU A 125 -8.09 -10.66 -15.44
C GLU A 125 -7.57 -10.68 -16.88
N ARG A 126 -7.63 -11.85 -17.53
CA ARG A 126 -7.30 -11.97 -18.95
C ARG A 126 -8.46 -11.47 -19.81
N LEU A 127 -8.73 -10.17 -19.78
CA LEU A 127 -9.88 -9.56 -20.49
C LEU A 127 -9.57 -9.25 -21.96
N VAL A 128 -8.30 -9.08 -22.32
CA VAL A 128 -7.85 -8.87 -23.70
C VAL A 128 -7.19 -10.16 -24.20
N MET A 129 -7.61 -10.69 -25.34
CA MET A 129 -7.07 -11.97 -25.88
C MET A 129 -5.55 -11.93 -26.07
N GLU A 130 -5.02 -10.76 -26.43
CA GLU A 130 -3.62 -10.50 -26.78
C GLU A 130 -2.73 -10.14 -25.58
N ALA A 131 -3.30 -9.90 -24.39
CA ALA A 131 -2.54 -9.61 -23.17
C ALA A 131 -2.79 -10.70 -22.10
N PRO A 132 -1.75 -11.22 -21.44
CA PRO A 132 -1.95 -12.16 -20.34
C PRO A 132 -2.59 -11.43 -19.14
N GLY A 133 -3.52 -12.10 -18.45
CA GLY A 133 -3.92 -11.66 -17.12
C GLY A 133 -2.77 -11.87 -16.15
N TYR A 134 -2.31 -10.81 -15.50
CA TYR A 134 -1.17 -10.85 -14.59
C TYR A 134 -1.55 -11.20 -13.15
N GLY A 135 -2.84 -11.06 -12.80
CA GLY A 135 -3.34 -11.27 -11.46
C GLY A 135 -3.10 -10.08 -10.52
N ALA A 136 -3.84 -10.05 -9.42
CA ALA A 136 -3.78 -8.95 -8.45
C ALA A 136 -2.40 -8.79 -7.79
N ASP A 137 -1.67 -9.87 -7.59
CA ASP A 137 -0.35 -9.83 -6.93
C ASP A 137 0.70 -9.10 -7.76
N VAL A 138 0.67 -9.22 -9.10
CA VAL A 138 1.61 -8.48 -9.96
C VAL A 138 1.33 -6.98 -9.88
N LEU A 139 0.07 -6.58 -9.85
CA LEU A 139 -0.31 -5.17 -9.66
C LEU A 139 0.10 -4.66 -8.26
N ARG A 140 -0.13 -5.43 -7.20
CA ARG A 140 0.28 -5.08 -5.84
C ARG A 140 1.80 -5.02 -5.70
N LEU A 141 2.52 -5.92 -6.37
CA LEU A 141 3.97 -5.91 -6.41
C LEU A 141 4.50 -4.65 -7.11
N TRP A 142 3.88 -4.25 -8.23
CA TRP A 142 4.16 -2.98 -8.87
C TRP A 142 3.93 -1.80 -7.92
N VAL A 143 2.79 -1.72 -7.24
CA VAL A 143 2.50 -0.66 -6.25
C VAL A 143 3.57 -0.62 -5.17
N SER A 144 4.02 -1.78 -4.67
CA SER A 144 5.08 -1.83 -3.67
C SER A 144 6.46 -1.43 -4.21
N SER A 145 6.68 -1.51 -5.53
CA SER A 145 7.99 -1.25 -6.15
C SER A 145 8.27 0.22 -6.43
N VAL A 146 7.23 1.05 -6.51
CA VAL A 146 7.33 2.45 -6.91
C VAL A 146 7.52 3.37 -5.72
N ASP A 147 8.33 4.42 -5.90
CA ASP A 147 8.34 5.56 -4.99
C ASP A 147 7.10 6.41 -5.26
N TYR A 148 6.07 6.23 -4.44
CA TYR A 148 4.78 6.88 -4.63
C TYR A 148 4.80 8.39 -4.33
N THR A 149 5.89 8.93 -3.76
CA THR A 149 5.95 10.36 -3.40
C THR A 149 5.94 11.27 -4.63
N GLY A 150 6.34 10.74 -5.79
CA GLY A 150 6.22 11.36 -7.10
C GLY A 150 5.18 10.66 -7.98
N ASP A 151 5.02 11.18 -9.19
CA ASP A 151 4.21 10.52 -10.21
C ASP A 151 4.88 9.20 -10.65
N VAL A 152 4.06 8.16 -10.83
CA VAL A 152 4.52 6.79 -11.14
C VAL A 152 3.96 6.33 -12.47
N MET A 153 4.74 5.55 -13.22
CA MET A 153 4.36 5.09 -14.56
C MET A 153 3.90 3.64 -14.53
N ILE A 154 2.89 3.33 -15.34
CA ILE A 154 2.42 1.96 -15.57
C ILE A 154 2.12 1.71 -17.05
N GLY A 155 2.37 0.47 -17.49
CA GLY A 155 1.85 -0.07 -18.73
C GLY A 155 2.42 -1.45 -19.05
N PRO A 156 2.29 -1.91 -20.32
CA PRO A 156 2.58 -3.28 -20.70
C PRO A 156 3.99 -3.76 -20.36
N GLN A 157 5.03 -2.94 -20.61
CA GLN A 157 6.42 -3.31 -20.38
C GLN A 157 6.72 -3.41 -18.89
N VAL A 158 6.21 -2.46 -18.10
CA VAL A 158 6.37 -2.46 -16.64
C VAL A 158 5.69 -3.69 -16.04
N LEU A 159 4.46 -3.99 -16.46
CA LEU A 159 3.71 -5.15 -15.98
C LEU A 159 4.36 -6.48 -16.36
N TRP A 160 4.89 -6.57 -17.59
CA TRP A 160 5.65 -7.73 -18.03
C TRP A 160 6.89 -7.97 -17.14
N GLN A 161 7.65 -6.92 -16.85
CA GLN A 161 8.80 -7.00 -15.95
C GLN A 161 8.39 -7.42 -14.54
N MET A 162 7.30 -6.86 -14.00
CA MET A 162 6.78 -7.23 -12.67
C MET A 162 6.33 -8.69 -12.61
N SER A 163 5.73 -9.20 -13.70
CA SER A 163 5.36 -10.61 -13.82
C SER A 163 6.58 -11.54 -13.79
N ASP A 164 7.67 -11.19 -14.47
CA ASP A 164 8.92 -11.95 -14.43
C ASP A 164 9.52 -11.98 -13.02
N ILE A 165 9.57 -10.83 -12.35
CA ILE A 165 10.04 -10.72 -10.96
C ILE A 165 9.17 -11.58 -10.03
N TYR A 166 7.84 -11.48 -10.15
CA TYR A 166 6.90 -12.29 -9.37
C TYR A 166 7.13 -13.80 -9.59
N ARG A 167 7.28 -14.24 -10.84
CA ARG A 167 7.55 -15.65 -11.16
C ARG A 167 8.85 -16.15 -10.56
N LYS A 168 9.92 -15.35 -10.60
CA LYS A 168 11.21 -15.71 -10.00
C LYS A 168 11.13 -15.78 -8.48
N LEU A 169 10.44 -14.83 -7.84
CA LEU A 169 10.19 -14.87 -6.39
C LEU A 169 9.39 -16.13 -6.01
N ARG A 170 8.29 -16.41 -6.72
CA ARG A 170 7.49 -17.62 -6.52
C ARG A 170 8.31 -18.90 -6.75
N GLY A 171 9.16 -18.92 -7.76
CA GLY A 171 10.07 -20.04 -8.04
C GLY A 171 11.04 -20.29 -6.89
N THR A 172 11.59 -19.22 -6.32
CA THR A 172 12.47 -19.28 -5.14
C THR A 172 11.75 -19.83 -3.93
N LEU A 173 10.56 -19.30 -3.61
CA LEU A 173 9.74 -19.82 -2.51
C LEU A 173 9.33 -21.28 -2.72
N ARG A 174 8.97 -21.66 -3.95
CA ARG A 174 8.65 -23.05 -4.30
C ARG A 174 9.85 -23.97 -4.09
N TYR A 175 11.05 -23.53 -4.47
CA TYR A 175 12.28 -24.28 -4.22
C TYR A 175 12.54 -24.47 -2.73
N LEU A 176 12.39 -23.39 -1.93
CA LEU A 176 12.52 -23.47 -0.48
C LEU A 176 11.51 -24.45 0.14
N LEU A 177 10.22 -24.30 -0.17
CA LEU A 177 9.17 -25.17 0.34
C LEU A 177 9.32 -26.63 -0.11
N GLY A 178 9.76 -26.86 -1.35
CA GLY A 178 9.94 -28.22 -1.88
C GLY A 178 11.03 -29.01 -1.15
N ASN A 179 12.05 -28.33 -0.64
CA ASN A 179 13.13 -28.95 0.13
C ASN A 179 12.83 -29.05 1.64
N LEU A 180 11.65 -28.60 2.08
CA LEU A 180 11.15 -28.79 3.45
C LEU A 180 10.18 -29.95 3.62
N HIS A 181 9.83 -30.65 2.53
CA HIS A 181 8.72 -31.61 2.52
C HIS A 181 8.88 -32.79 3.50
N ASP A 182 10.12 -33.13 3.85
CA ASP A 182 10.50 -34.20 4.77
C ASP A 182 11.14 -33.66 6.07
N TRP A 183 11.08 -32.34 6.29
CA TRP A 183 11.59 -31.72 7.50
C TRP A 183 10.60 -31.79 8.66
N GLU A 184 11.12 -32.00 9.86
CA GLU A 184 10.37 -31.92 11.11
C GLU A 184 11.11 -31.04 12.12
N ALA A 185 10.37 -30.36 13.00
CA ALA A 185 10.93 -29.41 13.96
C ALA A 185 11.99 -30.03 14.89
N ASP A 186 11.86 -31.33 15.20
CA ASP A 186 12.82 -32.07 16.02
C ASP A 186 14.19 -32.24 15.34
N ASN A 187 14.26 -32.07 14.02
CA ASN A 187 15.48 -32.09 13.22
C ASN A 187 16.17 -30.70 13.15
N ALA A 188 15.73 -29.72 13.94
CA ALA A 188 16.38 -28.43 14.03
C ALA A 188 17.77 -28.55 14.66
N ILE A 189 18.77 -27.93 14.02
CA ILE A 189 20.15 -27.87 14.54
C ILE A 189 20.35 -26.53 15.28
N SER A 190 21.18 -26.52 16.32
CA SER A 190 21.50 -25.28 17.02
C SER A 190 22.29 -24.33 16.12
N TYR A 191 22.09 -23.02 16.29
CA TYR A 191 22.86 -22.01 15.55
C TYR A 191 24.37 -22.23 15.66
N ASN A 192 24.87 -22.67 16.81
CA ASN A 192 26.31 -22.87 17.02
C ASN A 192 26.89 -24.02 16.18
N ASP A 193 26.07 -25.03 15.88
CA ASP A 193 26.46 -26.22 15.13
C ASP A 193 26.26 -26.06 13.62
N LEU A 194 25.71 -24.92 13.19
CA LEU A 194 25.57 -24.59 11.78
C LEU A 194 26.92 -24.39 11.09
N PRO A 195 27.05 -24.89 9.84
CA PRO A 195 28.10 -24.47 8.93
C PRO A 195 28.17 -22.95 8.78
N MET A 196 29.38 -22.43 8.59
CA MET A 196 29.62 -20.98 8.46
C MET A 196 28.81 -20.35 7.32
N ILE A 197 28.60 -21.08 6.23
CA ILE A 197 27.79 -20.62 5.10
C ILE A 197 26.32 -20.42 5.50
N ASP A 198 25.76 -21.32 6.31
CA ASP A 198 24.37 -21.24 6.77
C ASP A 198 24.22 -20.09 7.79
N LYS A 199 25.18 -19.92 8.70
CA LYS A 199 25.26 -18.76 9.61
C LYS A 199 25.32 -17.44 8.85
N HIS A 200 26.12 -17.37 7.79
CA HIS A 200 26.21 -16.18 6.94
C HIS A 200 24.86 -15.85 6.29
N THR A 201 24.17 -16.85 5.72
CA THR A 201 22.86 -16.64 5.09
C THR A 201 21.80 -16.21 6.11
N LEU A 202 21.81 -16.75 7.33
CA LEU A 202 20.93 -16.29 8.41
C LEU A 202 21.20 -14.84 8.81
N PHE A 203 22.47 -14.44 8.88
CA PHE A 203 22.83 -13.05 9.14
C PHE A 203 22.32 -12.11 8.02
N GLN A 204 22.42 -12.53 6.76
CA GLN A 204 21.83 -11.77 5.64
C GLN A 204 20.31 -11.66 5.78
N LEU A 205 19.64 -12.77 6.11
CA LEU A 205 18.18 -12.79 6.32
C LEU A 205 17.77 -11.83 7.45
N GLU A 206 18.48 -11.81 8.57
CA GLU A 206 18.20 -10.88 9.67
C GLU A 206 18.34 -9.41 9.24
N ASN A 207 19.36 -9.08 8.44
CA ASN A 207 19.50 -7.73 7.89
C ASN A 207 18.35 -7.36 6.94
N VAL A 208 17.85 -8.32 6.16
CA VAL A 208 16.66 -8.14 5.32
C VAL A 208 15.43 -7.89 6.18
N VAL A 209 15.17 -8.74 7.17
CA VAL A 209 14.03 -8.62 8.09
C VAL A 209 14.05 -7.28 8.83
N LYS A 210 15.23 -6.86 9.33
CA LYS A 210 15.42 -5.55 9.95
C LYS A 210 15.07 -4.42 9.00
N THR A 211 15.62 -4.45 7.78
CA THR A 211 15.33 -3.44 6.74
C THR A 211 13.85 -3.37 6.41
N ILE A 212 13.18 -4.53 6.31
CA ILE A 212 11.74 -4.62 6.05
C ILE A 212 10.94 -3.97 7.20
N ARG A 213 11.25 -4.31 8.45
CA ARG A 213 10.59 -3.75 9.64
C ARG A 213 10.73 -2.23 9.70
N GLU A 214 11.93 -1.71 9.43
CA GLU A 214 12.20 -0.26 9.40
C GLU A 214 11.48 0.43 8.21
N SER A 215 11.34 -0.26 7.08
CA SER A 215 10.72 0.30 5.87
C SER A 215 9.19 0.23 5.86
N TYR A 216 8.57 -0.44 6.84
CA TYR A 216 7.10 -0.43 7.00
C TYR A 216 6.55 0.92 7.46
N ASP A 217 7.42 1.89 7.78
CA ASP A 217 7.08 3.32 7.85
C ASP A 217 6.85 3.91 6.44
N TYR A 218 5.95 3.26 5.70
CA TYR A 218 5.48 3.63 4.37
C TYR A 218 6.55 3.72 3.27
N GLN A 219 7.71 3.08 3.42
CA GLN A 219 8.76 3.03 2.39
C GLN A 219 8.76 1.69 1.64
N PHE A 220 7.61 1.31 1.08
CA PHE A 220 7.41 -0.01 0.47
C PHE A 220 8.39 -0.33 -0.68
N PHE A 221 8.82 0.67 -1.45
CA PHE A 221 9.81 0.46 -2.53
C PHE A 221 11.14 -0.08 -1.99
N LYS A 222 11.53 0.26 -0.76
CA LYS A 222 12.72 -0.30 -0.11
C LYS A 222 12.53 -1.77 0.25
N ILE A 223 11.32 -2.14 0.69
CA ILE A 223 10.94 -3.54 0.95
C ILE A 223 11.04 -4.34 -0.36
N PHE A 224 10.49 -3.81 -1.44
CA PHE A 224 10.60 -4.44 -2.76
C PHE A 224 12.05 -4.63 -3.18
N GLN A 225 12.89 -3.59 -3.08
CA GLN A 225 14.31 -3.66 -3.46
C GLN A 225 15.09 -4.67 -2.64
N VAL A 226 14.88 -4.73 -1.32
CA VAL A 226 15.61 -5.67 -0.45
C VAL A 226 15.16 -7.11 -0.68
N ILE A 227 13.87 -7.36 -0.88
CA ILE A 227 13.35 -8.68 -1.24
C ILE A 227 13.85 -9.10 -2.61
N GLN A 228 13.83 -8.20 -3.59
CA GLN A 228 14.29 -8.49 -4.95
C GLN A 228 15.79 -8.86 -4.95
N ARG A 229 16.61 -8.07 -4.25
CA ARG A 229 18.03 -8.34 -4.09
C ARG A 229 18.28 -9.66 -3.37
N PHE A 230 17.57 -9.90 -2.26
CA PHE A 230 17.67 -11.15 -1.52
C PHE A 230 17.12 -12.34 -2.30
N ALA A 231 16.15 -12.20 -3.19
CA ALA A 231 15.66 -13.32 -3.98
C ALA A 231 16.62 -13.66 -5.13
N PHE A 232 17.27 -12.66 -5.74
CA PHE A 232 17.99 -12.84 -7.01
C PHE A 232 19.51 -12.77 -6.92
N VAL A 233 20.06 -12.15 -5.88
CA VAL A 233 21.51 -11.89 -5.78
C VAL A 233 22.14 -12.74 -4.69
N ASP A 234 21.65 -12.69 -3.45
CA ASP A 234 22.42 -13.16 -2.31
C ASP A 234 22.34 -14.70 -2.07
N PRO A 235 21.16 -15.34 -2.05
CA PRO A 235 21.01 -16.79 -1.87
C PRO A 235 20.98 -17.54 -3.20
N SER A 236 20.36 -16.98 -4.26
CA SER A 236 20.11 -17.70 -5.52
C SER A 236 21.39 -18.13 -6.24
N ASN A 237 22.40 -17.27 -6.30
CA ASN A 237 23.58 -17.50 -7.14
C ASN A 237 24.75 -18.16 -6.39
N PHE A 238 24.69 -18.25 -5.07
CA PHE A 238 25.78 -18.80 -4.26
C PHE A 238 25.26 -19.82 -3.25
N TYR A 239 24.31 -19.43 -2.40
CA TYR A 239 23.81 -20.31 -1.35
C TYR A 239 23.07 -21.53 -1.91
N PHE A 240 22.10 -21.34 -2.82
CA PHE A 240 21.30 -22.45 -3.36
C PHE A 240 22.14 -23.39 -4.21
N ASP A 241 23.11 -22.88 -4.97
CA ASP A 241 23.99 -23.74 -5.76
C ASP A 241 24.91 -24.60 -4.88
N VAL A 242 25.47 -24.03 -3.81
CA VAL A 242 26.27 -24.80 -2.83
C VAL A 242 25.39 -25.75 -2.00
N ALA A 243 24.17 -25.33 -1.67
CA ALA A 243 23.24 -26.14 -0.87
C ALA A 243 22.68 -27.34 -1.64
N LYS A 244 22.59 -27.30 -2.98
CA LYS A 244 22.08 -28.41 -3.81
C LYS A 244 22.82 -29.72 -3.57
N ASP A 245 24.15 -29.70 -3.50
CA ASP A 245 24.95 -30.91 -3.28
C ASP A 245 24.58 -31.55 -1.93
N ARG A 246 24.52 -30.72 -0.88
CA ARG A 246 24.10 -31.17 0.46
C ARG A 246 22.63 -31.63 0.49
N LEU A 247 21.75 -30.99 -0.28
CA LEU A 247 20.29 -31.24 -0.28
C LEU A 247 19.93 -32.53 -1.02
N TYR A 248 20.66 -32.83 -2.10
CA TYR A 248 20.32 -33.94 -2.97
C TYR A 248 21.17 -35.18 -2.71
N VAL A 249 22.37 -35.02 -2.16
CA VAL A 249 23.32 -36.13 -1.92
C VAL A 249 23.44 -36.44 -0.42
N GLY A 250 23.25 -35.45 0.44
CA GLY A 250 23.16 -35.70 1.87
C GLY A 250 21.88 -36.48 2.17
N GLY A 251 21.99 -37.61 2.87
CA GLY A 251 20.82 -38.38 3.30
C GLY A 251 19.94 -37.57 4.27
N ASN A 252 18.75 -38.06 4.63
CA ASN A 252 17.71 -37.33 5.39
C ASN A 252 18.14 -36.60 6.69
N ASN A 253 19.37 -36.83 7.20
CA ASN A 253 19.94 -36.14 8.35
C ASN A 253 20.86 -34.94 7.99
N SER A 254 21.03 -34.58 6.72
CA SER A 254 21.97 -33.53 6.29
C SER A 254 21.36 -32.11 6.33
N VAL A 255 21.43 -31.48 7.50
CA VAL A 255 21.77 -30.07 7.82
C VAL A 255 21.30 -28.89 6.93
N ILE A 256 20.30 -28.96 6.04
CA ILE A 256 19.84 -27.76 5.29
C ILE A 256 18.65 -27.04 5.93
N TYR A 257 18.05 -27.65 6.94
CA TYR A 257 16.71 -27.28 7.32
C TYR A 257 16.55 -25.94 8.04
N ILE A 258 17.63 -25.29 8.48
CA ILE A 258 17.50 -24.07 9.29
C ILE A 258 17.21 -22.83 8.46
N PHE A 259 17.83 -22.68 7.28
CA PHE A 259 17.51 -21.52 6.44
C PHE A 259 16.05 -21.54 5.99
N MET A 260 15.50 -22.74 5.77
CA MET A 260 14.14 -22.93 5.31
C MET A 260 13.10 -22.88 6.45
N ALA A 261 13.44 -23.36 7.66
CA ALA A 261 12.58 -23.23 8.84
C ALA A 261 12.39 -21.78 9.30
N CYS A 262 13.40 -20.91 9.13
CA CYS A 262 13.27 -19.48 9.44
C CYS A 262 12.25 -18.73 8.57
N PHE A 263 11.82 -19.30 7.42
CA PHE A 263 10.73 -18.73 6.61
C PHE A 263 9.32 -19.17 7.07
N SER A 264 9.24 -20.11 8.02
CA SER A 264 7.96 -20.67 8.52
C SER A 264 7.48 -20.03 9.83
N TYR A 265 8.24 -19.09 10.41
CA TYR A 265 7.91 -18.36 11.64
C TYR A 265 7.91 -16.85 11.44
#